data_AF-A0A968WLL6-F1
#
_entry.id   AF-A0A968WLL6-F1
#
_cell.length_a   1.000
_cell.length_b   1.000
_cell.length_c   1.000
_cell.angle_alpha   90.00
_cell.angle_beta   90.00
_cell.angle_gamma   90.00
#
_symmetry.space_group_name_H-M   'P 1'
#
loop_
_entity.id
_entity.type
_entity.pdbx_description
1 polymer ?
#
loop_
_entity_poly.entity_id
_entity_poly.type
_entity_poly.pdbx_seq_one_letter_code
_entity_poly.pdbx_strand_id
1 'polypeptide(L)'
;MQNEQNLDRQIDQLVQDAPQDGVTPGITKVISAVLKAIAMQLHHSSYYILQAQDGSWLLTTLSNNNSPEVEKNVVYAYCSKTAANLERLKLGDHNLVCAETGIIEILFRLVGLKEVDSLILFDKSTDTQRGMEISRGELQGLCEKQMKKLKNTQRKLK
;
A
#
# COMPACT_ATOMS: atom_id res chain seq x y z
N MET A 1 3.94 -3.66 20.92
CA MET A 1 3.61 -2.31 21.42
C MET A 1 4.20 -1.21 20.54
N GLN A 2 5.51 -1.20 20.25
CA GLN A 2 6.12 -0.12 19.43
C GLN A 2 5.59 -0.02 17.99
N ASN A 3 5.29 -1.16 17.34
CA ASN A 3 4.77 -1.18 15.97
C ASN A 3 3.34 -0.58 15.89
N GLU A 4 2.47 -0.94 16.83
CA GLU A 4 1.08 -0.45 16.87
C GLU A 4 1.00 1.07 17.03
N GLN A 5 1.80 1.65 17.93
CA GLN A 5 1.90 3.10 18.11
C GLN A 5 2.46 3.83 16.87
N ASN A 6 3.27 3.15 16.06
CA ASN A 6 3.73 3.71 14.78
C ASN A 6 2.57 3.73 13.77
N LEU A 7 1.83 2.63 13.67
CA LEU A 7 0.66 2.55 12.78
C LEU A 7 -0.41 3.58 13.15
N ASP A 8 -0.67 3.80 14.45
CA ASP A 8 -1.61 4.84 14.89
C ASP A 8 -1.17 6.24 14.46
N ARG A 9 0.12 6.58 14.59
CA ARG A 9 0.67 7.85 14.09
C ARG A 9 0.53 8.01 12.58
N GLN A 10 0.76 6.94 11.81
CA GLN A 10 0.56 7.00 10.36
C GLN A 10 -0.92 7.19 9.99
N ILE A 11 -1.85 6.63 10.75
CA ILE A 11 -3.29 6.84 10.56
C ILE A 11 -3.68 8.28 10.89
N ASP A 12 -3.18 8.83 11.99
CA ASP A 12 -3.44 10.22 12.36
C ASP A 12 -2.95 11.17 11.27
N GLN A 13 -1.74 10.93 10.75
CA GLN A 13 -1.19 11.68 9.61
C GLN A 13 -2.07 11.56 8.36
N LEU A 14 -2.48 10.33 8.01
CA LEU A 14 -3.34 10.09 6.85
C LEU A 14 -4.69 10.83 6.96
N VAL A 15 -5.27 10.91 8.15
CA VAL A 15 -6.53 11.63 8.38
C VAL A 15 -6.32 13.15 8.37
N GLN A 16 -5.19 13.64 8.87
CA GLN A 16 -4.83 15.06 8.81
C GLN A 16 -4.61 15.54 7.36
N ASP A 17 -3.94 14.73 6.55
CA ASP A 17 -3.62 15.05 5.15
C ASP A 17 -4.81 14.86 4.20
N ALA A 18 -5.90 14.25 4.67
CA ALA A 18 -7.12 14.10 3.89
C ALA A 18 -7.72 15.48 3.53
N PRO A 19 -8.31 15.64 2.32
CA PRO A 19 -9.06 16.83 1.96
C PRO A 19 -10.07 17.23 3.04
N GLN A 20 -9.97 18.46 3.55
CA GLN A 20 -10.82 18.95 4.64
C GLN A 20 -12.17 19.47 4.12
N ASP A 21 -12.85 18.64 3.32
CA ASP A 21 -14.14 18.94 2.66
C ASP A 21 -15.37 18.56 3.50
N GLY A 22 -15.15 18.19 4.78
CA GLY A 22 -16.20 17.78 5.72
C GLY A 22 -16.67 16.32 5.57
N VAL A 23 -16.24 15.59 4.53
CA VAL A 23 -16.67 14.21 4.27
C VAL A 23 -15.48 13.26 4.24
N THR A 24 -14.43 13.63 3.50
CA THR A 24 -13.26 12.78 3.23
C THR A 24 -12.52 12.34 4.49
N PRO A 25 -12.27 13.19 5.52
CA PRO A 25 -11.59 12.75 6.74
C PRO A 25 -12.37 11.66 7.49
N GLY A 26 -13.70 11.71 7.45
CA GLY A 26 -14.57 10.69 8.01
C GLY A 26 -14.43 9.36 7.27
N ILE A 27 -14.44 9.38 5.93
CA ILE A 27 -14.23 8.17 5.10
C ILE A 27 -12.83 7.59 5.35
N THR A 28 -11.80 8.44 5.37
CA THR A 28 -10.41 8.04 5.63
C THR A 28 -10.28 7.35 6.99
N LYS A 29 -10.89 7.90 8.05
CA LYS A 29 -10.92 7.28 9.38
C LYS A 29 -11.64 5.93 9.41
N VAL A 30 -12.64 5.73 8.56
CA VAL A 30 -13.36 4.46 8.45
C VAL A 30 -12.49 3.38 7.82
N ILE A 31 -11.84 3.70 6.71
CA ILE A 31 -11.01 2.73 5.98
C ILE A 31 -9.68 2.48 6.70
N SER A 32 -9.17 3.45 7.48
CA SER A 32 -7.91 3.30 8.22
C SER A 32 -7.93 2.14 9.21
N ALA A 33 -9.10 1.77 9.76
CA ALA A 33 -9.26 0.57 10.57
C ALA A 33 -8.94 -0.72 9.80
N VAL A 34 -9.32 -0.79 8.51
CA VAL A 34 -8.97 -1.91 7.62
C VAL A 34 -7.49 -1.90 7.31
N LEU A 35 -6.93 -0.73 6.99
CA LEU A 35 -5.50 -0.57 6.71
C LEU A 35 -4.65 -0.99 7.92
N LYS A 36 -5.04 -0.57 9.13
CA LYS A 36 -4.38 -0.96 10.39
C LYS A 36 -4.41 -2.46 10.60
N ALA A 37 -5.57 -3.09 10.40
CA ALA A 37 -5.74 -4.53 10.63
C ALA A 37 -4.84 -5.37 9.73
N ILE A 38 -4.63 -4.93 8.48
CA ILE A 38 -3.70 -5.56 7.54
C ILE A 38 -2.26 -5.26 7.95
N ALA A 39 -1.92 -3.99 8.20
CA ALA A 39 -0.58 -3.59 8.59
C ALA A 39 -0.08 -4.26 9.88
N MET A 40 -0.97 -4.58 10.83
CA MET A 40 -0.62 -5.33 12.04
C MET A 40 -0.17 -6.77 11.78
N GLN A 41 -0.50 -7.34 10.62
CA GLN A 41 -0.07 -8.68 10.19
C GLN A 41 1.29 -8.65 9.47
N LEU A 42 1.81 -7.46 9.16
CA LEU A 42 3.06 -7.27 8.43
C LEU A 42 4.22 -7.08 9.41
N HIS A 43 5.42 -7.45 8.96
CA HIS A 43 6.63 -7.40 9.79
C HIS A 43 7.20 -5.98 9.94
N HIS A 44 6.97 -5.10 8.96
CA HIS A 44 7.54 -3.75 8.91
C HIS A 44 6.45 -2.68 8.87
N SER A 45 6.71 -1.53 9.50
CA SER A 45 5.80 -0.37 9.48
C SER A 45 6.14 0.63 8.37
N SER A 46 7.27 0.45 7.68
CA SER A 46 7.65 1.19 6.48
C SER A 46 8.32 0.27 5.49
N TYR A 47 8.19 0.61 4.21
CA TYR A 47 8.88 -0.05 3.11
C TYR A 47 9.47 1.01 2.19
N TYR A 48 10.45 0.60 1.39
CA TYR A 48 11.06 1.41 0.36
C TYR A 48 10.40 1.09 -0.98
N ILE A 49 9.84 2.09 -1.65
CA ILE A 49 9.24 1.97 -2.98
C ILE A 49 10.11 2.73 -3.98
N LEU A 50 10.29 2.13 -5.16
CA LEU A 50 10.88 2.83 -6.30
C LEU A 50 9.81 3.69 -6.97
N GLN A 51 10.12 4.97 -7.14
CA GLN A 51 9.21 5.93 -7.73
C GLN A 51 9.97 6.93 -8.61
N ALA A 52 9.27 7.55 -9.54
CA ALA A 52 9.78 8.69 -10.29
C ALA A 52 9.92 9.93 -9.37
N GLN A 53 10.59 10.97 -9.87
CA GLN A 53 10.84 12.19 -9.10
C GLN A 53 9.56 12.93 -8.68
N ASP A 54 8.47 12.76 -9.42
CA ASP A 54 7.15 13.31 -9.11
C ASP A 54 6.36 12.50 -8.06
N GLY A 55 6.92 11.38 -7.58
CA GLY A 55 6.28 10.49 -6.60
C GLY A 55 5.41 9.38 -7.21
N SER A 56 5.32 9.30 -8.54
CA SER A 56 4.63 8.22 -9.24
C SER A 56 5.36 6.89 -9.04
N TRP A 57 4.66 5.86 -8.56
CA TRP A 57 5.26 4.56 -8.30
C TRP A 57 5.70 3.85 -9.59
N LEU A 58 6.83 3.16 -9.52
CA LEU A 58 7.26 2.29 -10.60
C LEU A 58 6.33 1.07 -10.69
N LEU A 59 5.68 0.92 -11.83
CA LEU A 59 4.88 -0.24 -12.18
C LEU A 59 5.73 -1.30 -12.86
N THR A 60 5.55 -2.56 -12.47
CA THR A 60 6.13 -3.72 -13.14
C THR A 60 5.00 -4.60 -13.67
N THR A 61 4.98 -4.85 -14.96
CA THR A 61 4.02 -5.79 -15.56
C THR A 61 4.58 -7.20 -15.47
N LEU A 62 3.87 -8.08 -14.77
CA LEU A 62 4.16 -9.51 -14.68
C LEU A 62 3.30 -10.23 -15.71
N SER A 63 3.94 -11.00 -16.59
CA SER A 63 3.27 -11.94 -17.47
C SER A 63 3.43 -13.35 -16.92
N ASN A 64 2.34 -14.13 -16.91
CA ASN A 64 2.44 -15.54 -16.58
C ASN A 64 2.97 -16.31 -17.80
N ASN A 65 4.13 -16.97 -17.67
CA ASN A 65 4.69 -17.78 -18.76
C ASN A 65 3.75 -18.90 -19.23
N ASN A 66 2.82 -19.36 -18.39
CA ASN A 66 1.83 -20.38 -18.73
C ASN A 66 0.52 -19.80 -19.28
N SER A 67 0.30 -18.49 -19.17
CA SER A 67 -0.89 -17.79 -19.67
C SER A 67 -0.51 -16.32 -19.96
N PRO A 68 0.24 -16.06 -21.05
CA PRO A 68 0.80 -14.74 -21.32
C PRO A 68 -0.26 -13.65 -21.57
N GLU A 69 -1.51 -14.03 -21.81
CA GLU A 69 -2.67 -13.15 -21.87
C GLU A 69 -3.12 -12.59 -20.50
N VAL A 70 -2.62 -13.16 -19.40
CA VAL A 70 -2.86 -12.66 -18.04
C VAL A 70 -1.65 -11.86 -17.61
N GLU A 71 -1.74 -10.56 -17.84
CA GLU A 71 -0.80 -9.58 -17.30
C GLU A 71 -1.29 -9.02 -15.97
N LYS A 72 -0.34 -8.67 -15.11
CA LYS A 72 -0.60 -8.08 -13.82
C LYS A 72 0.36 -6.94 -13.54
N ASN A 73 -0.16 -5.76 -13.27
CA ASN A 73 0.65 -4.61 -12.89
C ASN A 73 0.87 -4.62 -11.38
N VAL A 74 2.13 -4.68 -10.97
CA VAL A 74 2.52 -4.71 -9.57
C VAL A 74 3.43 -3.56 -9.18
N VAL A 75 3.41 -3.23 -7.90
CA VAL A 75 4.37 -2.32 -7.26
C VAL A 75 5.21 -3.13 -6.28
N TYR A 76 6.51 -2.88 -6.29
CA TYR A 76 7.47 -3.50 -5.39
C TYR A 76 7.79 -2.61 -4.19
N ALA A 77 7.70 -3.20 -3.00
CA ALA A 77 7.99 -2.56 -1.73
C ALA A 77 9.02 -3.40 -0.95
N TYR A 78 10.17 -2.82 -0.66
CA TYR A 78 11.32 -3.51 -0.08
C TYR A 78 11.49 -3.13 1.39
N CYS A 79 11.78 -4.08 2.28
CA CYS A 79 12.02 -3.77 3.69
C CYS A 79 13.36 -3.03 3.95
N SER A 80 14.22 -2.90 2.93
CA SER A 80 15.56 -2.31 3.05
C SER A 80 15.86 -1.35 1.91
N LYS A 81 16.39 -0.17 2.27
CA LYS A 81 16.91 0.81 1.32
C LYS A 81 17.99 0.23 0.40
N THR A 82 18.82 -0.66 0.92
CA THR A 82 19.88 -1.32 0.14
C THR A 82 19.27 -2.23 -0.92
N ALA A 83 18.30 -3.07 -0.54
CA ALA A 83 17.61 -3.96 -1.48
C ALA A 83 16.93 -3.17 -2.61
N ALA A 84 16.15 -2.13 -2.24
CA ALA A 84 15.53 -1.24 -3.23
C ALA A 84 16.55 -0.57 -4.15
N ASN A 85 17.67 -0.07 -3.63
CA ASN A 85 18.71 0.54 -4.46
C ASN A 85 19.42 -0.45 -5.37
N LEU A 86 19.62 -1.70 -4.95
CA LEU A 86 20.18 -2.73 -5.81
C LEU A 86 19.25 -2.99 -7.01
N GLU A 87 17.94 -3.10 -6.78
CA GLU A 87 16.97 -3.26 -7.88
C GLU A 87 16.93 -2.02 -8.78
N ARG A 88 16.96 -0.82 -8.20
CA ARG A 88 17.06 0.44 -8.97
C ARG A 88 18.30 0.48 -9.87
N LEU A 89 19.45 0.05 -9.36
CA LEU A 89 20.70 0.00 -10.12
C LEU A 89 20.64 -1.04 -11.25
N LYS A 90 20.02 -2.19 -11.03
CA LYS A 90 19.80 -3.21 -12.07
C LYS A 90 18.93 -2.71 -13.22
N LEU A 91 17.92 -1.89 -12.91
CA LEU A 91 17.05 -1.28 -13.93
C LEU A 91 17.77 -0.22 -14.78
N GLY A 92 18.87 0.35 -14.27
CA GLY A 92 19.68 1.33 -15.00
C GLY A 92 19.03 2.72 -15.12
N ASP A 93 17.85 2.94 -14.57
CA ASP A 93 17.14 4.23 -14.66
C ASP A 93 17.57 5.19 -13.53
N HIS A 94 18.19 6.31 -13.93
CA HIS A 94 18.68 7.35 -13.02
C HIS A 94 17.60 8.32 -12.56
N ASN A 95 16.42 8.31 -13.16
CA ASN A 95 15.30 9.15 -12.76
C ASN A 95 14.47 8.53 -11.62
N LEU A 96 14.68 7.24 -11.36
CA LEU A 96 14.07 6.58 -10.21
C LEU A 96 14.76 6.98 -8.91
N VAL A 97 13.95 7.17 -7.88
CA VAL A 97 14.37 7.37 -6.50
C VAL A 97 13.79 6.27 -5.62
N CYS A 98 14.48 5.99 -4.52
CA CYS A 98 14.04 5.06 -3.49
C CYS A 98 13.51 5.86 -2.30
N ALA A 99 12.20 5.82 -2.09
CA ALA A 99 11.53 6.56 -1.03
C ALA A 99 11.05 5.60 0.07
N GLU A 100 11.29 5.97 1.33
CA GLU A 100 10.69 5.28 2.47
C GLU A 100 9.26 5.78 2.64
N THR A 101 8.30 4.85 2.72
CA THR A 101 6.88 5.15 2.84
C THR A 101 6.27 4.31 3.95
N GLY A 102 5.45 4.93 4.79
CA GLY A 102 4.73 4.24 5.86
C GLY A 102 3.70 3.26 5.29
N ILE A 103 3.58 2.07 5.88
CA ILE A 103 2.72 1.00 5.35
C ILE A 103 1.24 1.42 5.26
N ILE A 104 0.76 2.29 6.16
CA ILE A 104 -0.61 2.80 6.08
C ILE A 104 -0.83 3.66 4.84
N GLU A 105 0.14 4.52 4.51
CA GLU A 105 0.11 5.35 3.30
C GLU A 105 0.20 4.49 2.04
N ILE A 106 1.07 3.47 2.04
CA ILE A 106 1.20 2.52 0.93
C ILE A 106 -0.14 1.81 0.68
N LEU A 107 -0.76 1.25 1.72
CA LEU A 107 -2.05 0.56 1.58
C LEU A 107 -3.16 1.53 1.15
N PHE A 108 -3.18 2.76 1.65
CA PHE A 108 -4.14 3.77 1.25
C PHE A 108 -4.00 4.13 -0.24
N ARG A 109 -2.78 4.42 -0.71
CA ARG A 109 -2.50 4.71 -2.13
C ARG A 109 -2.88 3.53 -3.01
N LEU A 110 -2.56 2.30 -2.59
CA LEU A 110 -2.91 1.08 -3.33
C LEU A 110 -4.42 1.01 -3.59
N VAL A 111 -5.29 1.33 -2.62
CA VAL A 111 -6.75 1.33 -2.82
C VAL A 111 -7.18 2.23 -3.99
N GLY A 112 -6.50 3.36 -4.20
CA GLY A 112 -6.85 4.36 -5.19
C GLY A 112 -6.22 4.19 -6.59
N LEU A 113 -5.13 3.45 -6.71
CA LEU A 113 -4.37 3.29 -7.96
C LEU A 113 -4.96 2.17 -8.82
N LYS A 114 -5.84 2.53 -9.76
CA LYS A 114 -6.61 1.56 -10.57
C LYS A 114 -5.74 0.72 -11.49
N GLU A 115 -4.63 1.29 -11.94
CA GLU A 115 -3.64 0.67 -12.81
C GLU A 115 -2.76 -0.37 -12.10
N VAL A 116 -2.82 -0.45 -10.77
CA VAL A 116 -2.11 -1.45 -9.95
C VAL A 116 -3.05 -2.59 -9.60
N ASP A 117 -2.64 -3.82 -9.86
CA ASP A 117 -3.36 -5.00 -9.43
C ASP A 117 -2.93 -5.46 -8.04
N SER A 118 -1.64 -5.34 -7.71
CA SER A 118 -1.11 -5.76 -6.41
C SER A 118 0.15 -5.03 -5.96
N LEU A 119 0.36 -5.04 -4.66
CA LEU A 119 1.61 -4.70 -4.02
C LEU A 119 2.34 -5.99 -3.64
N ILE A 120 3.64 -6.07 -3.92
CA ILE A 120 4.48 -7.19 -3.50
C ILE A 120 5.49 -6.67 -2.47
N LEU A 121 5.39 -7.19 -1.26
CA LEU A 121 6.21 -6.84 -0.10
C LEU A 121 7.38 -7.82 0.05
N PHE A 122 8.61 -7.34 -0.04
CA PHE A 122 9.81 -8.11 0.22
C PHE A 122 10.29 -7.88 1.65
N ASP A 123 10.00 -8.84 2.54
CA ASP A 123 10.28 -8.73 3.98
C ASP A 123 11.73 -9.03 4.35
N LYS A 124 12.54 -9.56 3.41
CA LYS A 124 13.95 -9.91 3.61
C LYS A 124 14.83 -9.07 2.70
N SER A 125 15.88 -8.47 3.27
CA SER A 125 16.84 -7.66 2.52
C SER A 125 17.66 -8.44 1.48
N THR A 126 17.75 -9.76 1.63
CA THR A 126 18.54 -10.65 0.77
C THR A 126 17.70 -11.45 -0.23
N ASP A 127 16.38 -11.38 -0.16
CA ASP A 127 15.46 -12.12 -1.04
C ASP A 127 14.39 -11.18 -1.61
N THR A 128 14.65 -10.69 -2.82
CA THR A 128 13.73 -9.88 -3.62
C THR A 128 12.97 -10.72 -4.66
N GLN A 129 12.93 -12.05 -4.49
CA GLN A 129 12.25 -12.97 -5.41
C GLN A 129 10.96 -13.53 -4.79
N ARG A 130 10.89 -13.62 -3.46
CA ARG A 130 9.73 -14.18 -2.74
C ARG A 130 9.09 -13.11 -1.88
N GLY A 131 8.18 -12.36 -2.49
CA GLY A 131 7.39 -11.35 -1.78
C GLY A 131 6.03 -11.87 -1.32
N MET A 132 5.47 -11.23 -0.29
CA MET A 132 4.08 -11.37 0.09
C MET A 132 3.24 -10.46 -0.82
N GLU A 133 2.21 -11.01 -1.44
CA GLU A 133 1.29 -10.23 -2.25
C GLU A 133 0.14 -9.65 -1.41
N ILE A 134 -0.19 -8.39 -1.66
CA ILE A 134 -1.43 -7.75 -1.26
C ILE A 134 -2.20 -7.34 -2.52
N SER A 135 -3.32 -8.01 -2.77
CA SER A 135 -4.23 -7.70 -3.87
C SER A 135 -4.98 -6.39 -3.62
N ARG A 136 -4.93 -5.47 -4.61
CA ARG A 136 -5.70 -4.23 -4.55
C ARG A 136 -7.20 -4.50 -4.49
N GLY A 137 -7.69 -5.44 -5.29
CA GLY A 137 -9.11 -5.78 -5.37
C GLY A 137 -9.65 -6.31 -4.04
N GLU A 138 -8.90 -7.16 -3.37
CA GLU A 138 -9.26 -7.68 -2.04
C GLU A 138 -9.26 -6.56 -0.99
N LEU A 139 -8.21 -5.73 -0.98
CA LEU A 139 -8.11 -4.58 -0.08
C LEU A 139 -9.28 -3.61 -0.26
N GLN A 140 -9.59 -3.24 -1.51
CA GLN A 140 -10.73 -2.40 -1.85
C GLN A 140 -12.05 -3.02 -1.36
N GLY A 141 -12.24 -4.33 -1.58
CA GLY A 141 -13.43 -5.05 -1.13
C GLY A 141 -13.59 -5.04 0.40
N LEU A 142 -12.50 -5.12 1.16
CA LEU A 142 -12.51 -4.99 2.62
C LEU A 142 -12.91 -3.57 3.06
N CYS A 143 -12.34 -2.53 2.44
CA CYS A 143 -12.73 -1.14 2.69
C CYS A 143 -14.22 -0.90 2.39
N GLU A 144 -14.73 -1.37 1.26
CA GLU A 144 -16.14 -1.24 0.88
C GLU A 144 -17.08 -1.95 1.87
N LYS A 145 -16.73 -3.17 2.30
CA LYS A 145 -17.49 -3.89 3.33
C LYS A 145 -17.53 -3.10 4.64
N GLN A 146 -16.43 -2.49 5.06
CA GLN A 146 -16.37 -1.71 6.28
C GLN A 146 -17.24 -0.44 6.19
N MET A 147 -17.20 0.27 5.08
CA MET A 147 -18.07 1.42 4.84
C MET A 147 -19.56 1.03 4.85
N LYS A 148 -19.94 -0.10 4.22
CA LYS A 148 -21.32 -0.61 4.22
C LYS A 148 -21.81 -0.94 5.63
N LYS A 149 -20.96 -1.56 6.47
CA LYS A 149 -21.29 -1.87 7.86
C LYS A 149 -21.64 -0.60 8.64
N LEU A 150 -20.84 0.46 8.53
CA LEU A 150 -21.10 1.72 9.24
C LEU A 150 -22.40 2.40 8.79
N LYS A 151 -22.66 2.44 7.47
CA LYS A 151 -23.93 2.97 6.94
C LYS A 151 -25.13 2.21 7.49
N ASN A 152 -25.04 0.88 7.60
CA ASN A 152 -26.10 0.05 8.15
C ASN A 152 -26.29 0.27 9.66
N THR A 153 -25.21 0.42 10.42
CA THR A 153 -25.29 0.73 11.86
C THR A 153 -25.95 2.09 12.09
N GLN A 154 -25.57 3.13 11.33
CA GLN A 154 -26.19 4.46 11.44
C GLN A 154 -27.68 4.48 11.08
N ARG A 155 -28.12 3.62 10.15
CA ARG A 155 -29.55 3.47 9.80
C ARG A 155 -30.38 2.80 10.89
N LYS A 156 -29.79 1.91 11.70
CA LYS A 156 -30.49 1.22 12.80
C LYS A 156 -30.63 2.07 14.08
N LEU A 157 -29.84 3.14 14.19
CA LEU A 157 -29.83 4.06 15.33
C LEU A 157 -30.71 5.30 15.10
N LYS A 158 -31.33 5.42 13.93
CA LYS A 158 -32.35 6.42 13.59
C LYS A 158 -33.72 5.76 13.61
#